data_AF-A0A6J4NXZ9-F1
#
_entry.id   AF-A0A6J4NXZ9-F1
#
_cell.length_a   1.000
_cell.length_b   1.000
_cell.length_c   1.000
_cell.angle_alpha   90.00
_cell.angle_beta   90.00
_cell.angle_gamma   90.00
#
_symmetry.space_group_name_H-M   'P 1'
#
loop_
_entity.id
_entity.type
_entity.pdbx_description
1 polymer ?
#
loop_
_entity_poly.entity_id
_entity_poly.type
_entity_poly.pdbx_seq_one_letter_code
_entity_poly.pdbx_strand_id
1 'polypeptide(L)'
;MSVFMVQRSLKGIPMDQLAAAQQRAIATAEEMRVGGEPVRYIRSAFVPDTGQCMCLFDAQNPDQVKRLNEKAGIPFDKVVPALDLSPA
;
A
#
# COMPACT_ATOMS: atom_id res chain seq x y z
N MET A 1 -3.99 -13.74 -8.57
CA MET A 1 -3.72 -12.63 -7.64
C MET A 1 -2.31 -12.17 -7.94
N SER A 2 -2.13 -10.85 -8.09
CA SER A 2 -0.92 -10.22 -8.62
C SER A 2 -0.46 -9.13 -7.67
N VAL A 3 0.85 -8.86 -7.65
CA VAL A 3 1.40 -7.82 -6.78
C VAL A 3 1.34 -6.46 -7.48
N PHE A 4 0.87 -5.47 -6.73
CA PHE A 4 0.87 -4.07 -7.12
C PHE A 4 1.59 -3.24 -6.08
N MET A 5 2.33 -2.24 -6.54
CA MET A 5 3.06 -1.29 -5.72
C MET A 5 2.39 0.06 -5.76
N VAL A 6 2.15 0.63 -4.57
CA VAL A 6 1.76 2.02 -4.40
C VAL A 6 3.00 2.83 -4.09
N GLN A 7 3.29 3.83 -4.91
CA GLN A 7 4.40 4.77 -4.69
C GLN A 7 3.88 6.06 -4.08
N ARG A 8 4.60 6.58 -3.08
CA ARG A 8 4.28 7.83 -2.39
C ARG A 8 5.54 8.66 -2.14
N SER A 9 5.36 9.97 -2.13
CA SER A 9 6.38 10.95 -1.80
C SER A 9 6.07 11.55 -0.42
N LEU A 10 6.67 11.00 0.62
CA LEU A 10 6.41 11.31 2.04
C LEU A 10 7.59 12.03 2.71
N LYS A 11 8.22 12.99 2.00
CA LYS A 11 9.38 13.72 2.54
C LYS A 11 9.00 14.46 3.83
N GLY A 12 9.73 14.18 4.92
CA GLY A 12 9.50 14.80 6.22
C GLY A 12 8.32 14.24 7.00
N ILE A 13 7.74 13.10 6.60
CA ILE A 13 6.67 12.46 7.37
C ILE A 13 7.20 11.98 8.73
N PRO A 14 6.51 12.29 9.84
CA PRO A 14 6.80 11.68 11.13
C PRO A 14 6.57 10.16 11.12
N MET A 15 7.41 9.41 11.85
CA MET A 15 7.35 7.94 11.85
C MET A 15 6.03 7.37 12.41
N ASP A 16 5.42 8.06 13.38
CA ASP A 16 4.11 7.74 13.93
C ASP A 16 2.99 7.92 12.89
N GLN A 17 3.08 8.95 12.04
CA GLN A 17 2.15 9.15 10.94
C GLN A 17 2.31 8.09 9.84
N LEU A 18 3.55 7.68 9.54
CA LEU A 18 3.82 6.58 8.62
C LEU A 18 3.22 5.26 9.15
N ALA A 19 3.44 4.97 10.43
CA ALA A 19 2.87 3.79 11.08
C ALA A 19 1.34 3.82 11.09
N ALA A 20 0.73 4.96 11.40
CA ALA A 20 -0.71 5.13 11.37
C ALA A 20 -1.29 4.93 9.96
N ALA A 21 -0.62 5.43 8.92
CA ALA A 21 -1.02 5.21 7.53
C ALA A 21 -0.93 3.73 7.15
N GLN A 22 0.12 3.03 7.58
CA GLN A 22 0.25 1.58 7.38
C GLN A 22 -0.90 0.81 8.06
N GLN A 23 -1.23 1.14 9.31
CA GLN A 23 -2.33 0.48 10.03
C GLN A 23 -3.68 0.70 9.34
N ARG A 24 -3.96 1.92 8.86
CA ARG A 24 -5.17 2.19 8.06
C ARG A 24 -5.22 1.34 6.80
N ALA A 25 -4.11 1.25 6.06
CA ALA A 25 -4.06 0.42 4.85
C ALA A 25 -4.35 -1.07 5.14
N ILE A 26 -3.81 -1.61 6.24
CA ILE A 26 -4.05 -3.00 6.66
C ILE A 26 -5.52 -3.21 7.04
N ALA A 27 -6.08 -2.34 7.88
CA ALA A 27 -7.48 -2.44 8.31
C ALA A 27 -8.45 -2.34 7.13
N THR A 28 -8.25 -1.36 6.24
CA THR A 28 -9.08 -1.19 5.05
C THR A 28 -8.96 -2.36 4.07
N ALA A 29 -7.76 -2.94 3.92
CA ALA A 29 -7.58 -4.15 3.13
C ALA A 29 -8.45 -5.30 3.66
N GLU A 30 -8.42 -5.51 4.98
CA GLU A 30 -9.21 -6.57 5.62
C GLU A 30 -10.71 -6.33 5.48
N GLU A 31 -11.19 -5.09 5.68
CA GLU A 31 -12.58 -4.74 5.44
C GLU A 31 -13.02 -5.03 3.99
N MET A 32 -12.22 -4.63 3.01
CA MET A 32 -12.51 -4.88 1.59
C MET A 32 -12.52 -6.38 1.28
N ARG A 33 -11.57 -7.13 1.84
CA ARG A 33 -11.48 -8.58 1.70
C ARG A 33 -12.71 -9.29 2.26
N VAL A 34 -13.17 -8.91 3.45
CA VAL A 34 -14.41 -9.42 4.06
C VAL A 34 -15.64 -9.01 3.23
N GLY A 35 -15.61 -7.83 2.62
CA GLY A 35 -16.64 -7.34 1.69
C GLY A 35 -16.62 -7.96 0.28
N GLY A 36 -15.74 -8.92 0.01
CA GLY A 36 -15.68 -9.65 -1.27
C GLY A 36 -14.72 -9.08 -2.31
N GLU A 37 -13.95 -8.03 -1.99
CA GLU A 37 -12.85 -7.54 -2.82
C GLU A 37 -11.52 -8.10 -2.32
N PRO A 38 -10.94 -9.14 -2.97
CA PRO A 38 -9.74 -9.80 -2.46
C PRO A 38 -8.50 -8.93 -2.68
N VAL A 39 -8.20 -8.10 -1.68
CA VAL A 39 -7.01 -7.26 -1.58
C VAL A 39 -6.31 -7.48 -0.24
N ARG A 40 -4.98 -7.53 -0.23
CA ARG A 40 -4.18 -7.77 0.99
C ARG A 40 -2.94 -6.88 1.01
N TYR A 41 -2.67 -6.27 2.16
CA TYR A 41 -1.40 -5.59 2.42
C TYR A 41 -0.27 -6.62 2.61
N ILE A 42 0.86 -6.44 1.92
CA ILE A 42 2.02 -7.33 2.06
C ILE A 42 3.07 -6.70 2.97
N ARG A 43 3.73 -5.65 2.49
CA ARG A 43 4.85 -4.97 3.17
C ARG A 43 5.07 -3.58 2.59
N SER A 44 5.92 -2.80 3.25
CA SER A 44 6.37 -1.51 2.74
C SER A 44 7.86 -1.31 2.91
N ALA A 45 8.45 -0.53 2.00
CA ALA A 45 9.78 0.06 2.13
C ALA A 45 9.62 1.58 2.19
N PHE A 46 10.30 2.21 3.14
CA PHE A 46 10.39 3.66 3.25
C PHE A 46 11.86 4.06 3.23
N VAL A 47 12.20 5.09 2.46
CA VAL A 47 13.54 5.66 2.34
C VAL A 47 13.51 7.03 3.02
N PRO A 48 13.97 7.17 4.29
CA PRO A 48 13.85 8.42 5.04
C PRO A 48 14.55 9.62 4.37
N ASP A 49 15.67 9.36 3.69
CA ASP A 49 16.47 10.40 3.02
C ASP A 49 15.71 11.08 1.86
N THR A 50 15.03 10.28 1.01
CA THR A 50 14.29 10.79 -0.15
C THR A 50 12.81 11.01 0.13
N GLY A 51 12.27 10.40 1.19
CA GLY A 51 10.85 10.34 1.49
C GLY A 51 10.07 9.33 0.65
N GLN A 52 10.74 8.52 -0.19
CA GLN A 52 10.04 7.55 -1.03
C GLN A 52 9.45 6.43 -0.18
N CYS A 53 8.17 6.14 -0.37
CA CYS A 53 7.48 5.02 0.27
C CYS A 53 6.85 4.12 -0.80
N MET A 54 7.16 2.83 -0.74
CA MET A 54 6.59 1.80 -1.59
C MET A 54 5.83 0.80 -0.73
N CYS A 55 4.51 0.71 -0.88
CA CYS A 55 3.69 -0.33 -0.26
C CYS A 55 3.28 -1.37 -1.30
N LEU A 56 3.47 -2.65 -0.98
CA LEU A 56 3.10 -3.77 -1.82
C LEU A 56 1.76 -4.34 -1.36
N PHE A 57 0.89 -4.62 -2.33
CA PHE A 57 -0.42 -5.20 -2.14
C PHE A 57 -0.60 -6.38 -3.09
N ASP A 58 -1.30 -7.40 -2.61
CA ASP A 58 -1.81 -8.49 -3.44
C ASP A 58 -3.26 -8.17 -3.81
N ALA A 59 -3.60 -8.14 -5.10
CA ALA A 59 -4.93 -7.82 -5.59
C ALA A 59 -5.22 -8.47 -6.95
N GLN A 60 -6.46 -8.36 -7.44
CA GLN A 60 -6.81 -8.82 -8.79
C GLN A 60 -6.39 -7.84 -9.89
N ASN A 61 -6.43 -6.53 -9.60
CA ASN A 61 -6.13 -5.46 -10.54
C ASN A 61 -5.68 -4.18 -9.79
N PRO A 62 -5.06 -3.20 -10.47
CA PRO A 62 -4.56 -2.00 -9.80
C PRO A 62 -5.70 -1.11 -9.26
N ASP A 63 -6.91 -1.19 -9.81
CA ASP A 63 -8.03 -0.35 -9.38
C ASP A 63 -8.57 -0.75 -7.99
N GLN A 64 -8.49 -2.03 -7.60
CA GLN A 64 -8.73 -2.47 -6.22
C GLN A 64 -7.78 -1.78 -5.23
N VAL A 65 -6.50 -1.68 -5.61
CA VAL A 65 -5.49 -1.05 -4.76
C VAL A 65 -5.70 0.47 -4.71
N LYS A 66 -6.10 1.11 -5.81
CA LYS A 66 -6.50 2.54 -5.79
C LYS A 66 -7.67 2.77 -4.83
N ARG A 67 -8.77 2.00 -4.96
CA ARG A 67 -9.94 2.09 -4.09
C ARG A 67 -9.60 1.86 -2.62
N LEU A 68 -8.71 0.91 -2.31
CA LEU A 68 -8.21 0.70 -0.96
C LEU A 68 -7.57 1.98 -0.39
N ASN A 69 -6.69 2.62 -1.15
CA ASN A 69 -5.99 3.83 -0.70
C ASN A 69 -6.94 5.02 -0.55
N GLU A 70 -7.89 5.17 -1.47
CA GLU A 70 -8.96 6.18 -1.40
C GLU A 70 -9.84 5.97 -0.16
N LYS A 71 -10.31 4.73 0.07
CA LYS A 71 -11.13 4.36 1.24
C LYS A 71 -10.37 4.54 2.56
N ALA A 72 -9.06 4.27 2.57
CA ALA A 72 -8.20 4.45 3.73
C ALA A 72 -7.81 5.92 3.98
N GLY A 73 -8.16 6.85 3.06
CA GLY A 73 -7.76 8.25 3.12
C GLY A 73 -6.25 8.45 3.02
N ILE A 74 -5.55 7.59 2.27
CA ILE A 74 -4.09 7.62 2.12
C ILE A 74 -3.73 8.15 0.73
N PRO A 75 -3.09 9.33 0.61
CA PRO A 75 -2.67 9.86 -0.68
C PRO A 75 -1.57 8.96 -1.30
N PHE A 76 -1.53 8.94 -2.64
CA PHE A 76 -0.54 8.20 -3.41
C PHE A 76 -0.24 8.87 -4.75
N ASP A 77 0.96 8.62 -5.27
CA ASP A 77 1.41 9.18 -6.55
C ASP A 77 0.97 8.27 -7.71
N LYS A 78 1.11 6.95 -7.53
CA LYS A 78 0.73 5.95 -8.54
C LYS A 78 0.59 4.55 -7.96
N VAL A 79 -0.19 3.74 -8.67
CA VAL A 79 -0.32 2.28 -8.48
C VAL A 79 0.19 1.59 -9.74
N VAL A 80 1.17 0.71 -9.60
CA VAL A 80 1.82 0.01 -10.72
C VAL A 80 1.95 -1.49 -10.45
N PRO A 81 1.97 -2.36 -11.48
CA PRO A 81 2.34 -3.76 -11.30
C PRO A 81 3.75 -3.89 -10.69
N ALA A 82 3.97 -4.90 -9.85
CA ALA A 82 5.25 -5.16 -9.22
C ALA A 82 5.48 -6.66 -9.02
N LEU A 83 6.72 -7.03 -8.67
CA LEU A 83 7.10 -8.37 -8.26
C LEU A 83 7.56 -8.31 -6.80
N ASP A 84 6.97 -9.16 -5.95
CA ASP A 84 7.40 -9.30 -4.55
C ASP A 84 8.44 -10.42 -4.47
N LEU A 85 9.71 -10.08 -4.69
CA LEU A 85 10.80 -11.04 -4.70
C LEU A 85 11.38 -11.21 -3.29
N SER A 86 11.44 -12.45 -2.82
CA SER A 86 12.16 -12.86 -1.60
C SER A 86 13.34 -13.75 -2.01
N PRO A 87 14.52 -13.62 -1.36
CA PRO A 87 15.63 -14.54 -1.57
C PRO A 87 15.19 -16.00 -1.38
N ALA A 88 15.82 -16.91 -2.13
CA ALA A 88 15.60 -18.36 -2.00
C ALA A 88 16.22 -18.92 -0.71
#